data_AF-A0A661TKS4-F1
#
_entry.id   AF-A0A661TKS4-F1
#
_cell.length_a   1.000
_cell.length_b   1.000
_cell.length_c   1.000
_cell.angle_alpha   90.00
_cell.angle_beta   90.00
_cell.angle_gamma   90.00
#
_symmetry.space_group_name_H-M   'P 1'
#
loop_
_entity.id
_entity.type
_entity.pdbx_description
1 polymer ?
#
loop_
_entity_poly.entity_id
_entity_poly.type
_entity_poly.pdbx_seq_one_letter_code
_entity_poly.pdbx_strand_id
1 'polypeptide(L)' 'MIIEFEDGEEMGVKLLPSLWGRCPEFRSARVGKWMLKKSLAPWPKRDPPSLFLEPIGVRKFKLHILEP' A
#
# COMPACT_ATOMS: atom_id res chain seq x y z
N MET A 1 9.95 0.54 6.12
CA MET A 1 8.90 -0.31 6.73
C MET A 1 8.70 -1.53 5.85
N ILE A 2 8.09 -2.58 6.39
CA ILE A 2 7.74 -3.80 5.66
C ILE A 2 6.21 -3.85 5.57
N ILE A 3 5.70 -4.10 4.37
CA ILE A 3 4.29 -4.39 4.13
C ILE A 3 4.17 -5.88 3.80
N GLU A 4 3.33 -6.59 4.52
CA GLU A 4 2.90 -7.96 4.23
C GLU A 4 1.56 -7.90 3.49
N PHE A 5 1.47 -8.59 2.36
CA PHE A 5 0.27 -8.71 1.56
C PHE A 5 -0.47 -10.03 1.88
N GLU A 6 -1.76 -10.11 1.55
CA GLU A 6 -2.58 -11.31 1.79
C GLU A 6 -2.04 -12.60 1.14
N ASP A 7 -1.25 -12.46 0.08
CA ASP A 7 -0.57 -13.57 -0.62
C ASP A 7 0.64 -14.14 0.16
N GLY A 8 0.97 -13.55 1.32
CA GLY A 8 2.19 -13.84 2.08
C GLY A 8 3.44 -13.14 1.55
N GLU A 9 3.33 -12.37 0.45
CA GLU A 9 4.45 -11.58 -0.07
C GLU A 9 4.78 -10.42 0.88
N GLU A 10 6.06 -10.25 1.20
CA GLU A 10 6.56 -9.13 1.98
C GLU A 10 7.36 -8.15 1.11
N MET A 11 7.15 -6.87 1.34
CA MET A 11 7.81 -5.81 0.60
C MET A 11 8.35 -4.73 1.52
N GLY A 12 9.67 -4.54 1.46
CA GLY A 12 10.35 -3.39 2.04
C GLY A 12 10.06 -2.11 1.25
N VAL A 13 9.64 -1.07 1.96
CA VAL A 13 9.33 0.26 1.41
C VAL A 13 10.02 1.34 2.20
N LYS A 14 10.67 2.24 1.45
CA LYS A 14 11.37 3.41 1.98
C LYS A 14 10.37 4.55 2.10
N LEU A 15 10.16 5.04 3.32
CA LEU A 15 9.38 6.26 3.53
C LEU A 15 10.26 7.44 3.15
N LEU A 16 9.77 8.26 2.23
CA LEU A 16 10.42 9.51 1.88
C LEU A 16 10.07 10.56 2.94
N PRO A 17 10.98 11.50 3.28
CA PRO A 17 10.68 12.56 4.24
C PRO A 17 9.45 13.39 3.86
N SER A 18 9.18 13.53 2.55
CA SER A 18 8.02 14.25 2.03
C SER A 18 6.68 13.69 2.50
N LEU A 19 6.64 12.40 2.85
CA LEU A 19 5.44 11.73 3.37
C LEU A 19 4.91 12.40 4.64
N TRP A 20 5.79 12.93 5.48
CA TRP A 20 5.44 13.62 6.72
C TRP A 20 5.31 15.14 6.55
N GLY A 21 5.31 15.62 5.30
CA GLY A 21 5.33 17.04 4.95
C GLY A 21 4.24 17.42 3.95
N ARG A 22 4.63 18.17 2.91
CA ARG A 22 3.68 18.80 1.97
C ARG A 22 2.95 17.83 1.02
N CYS A 23 3.40 16.58 0.94
CA CYS A 23 2.88 15.59 -0.01
C CYS A 23 2.83 14.25 0.74
N PRO A 24 1.75 14.00 1.52
CA PRO A 24 1.57 12.76 2.27
C PRO A 24 1.17 11.60 1.35
N GLU A 25 1.88 11.47 0.23
CA GLU A 25 1.67 10.43 -0.76
C GLU A 25 2.74 9.36 -0.62
N PHE A 26 2.26 8.13 -0.45
CA PHE A 26 3.10 6.96 -0.44
C PHE A 26 3.40 6.51 -1.88
N ARG A 27 4.65 6.66 -2.33
CA ARG A 27 5.07 6.36 -3.70
C ARG A 27 5.99 5.15 -3.73
N SER A 28 5.51 4.04 -4.31
CA SER A 28 6.29 2.82 -4.51
C SER A 28 5.86 2.11 -5.79
N ALA A 29 6.79 1.95 -6.74
CA ALA A 29 6.54 1.20 -7.97
C ALA A 29 6.18 -0.27 -7.69
N ARG A 30 6.71 -0.86 -6.61
CA ARG A 30 6.40 -2.24 -6.22
C ARG A 30 4.95 -2.36 -5.72
N VAL A 31 4.45 -1.39 -4.94
CA VAL A 31 3.03 -1.36 -4.55
C VAL A 31 2.13 -1.17 -5.75
N GLY A 32 2.47 -0.26 -6.67
CA GLY A 32 1.72 -0.09 -7.91
C GLY A 32 1.62 -1.39 -8.72
N LYS A 33 2.73 -2.14 -8.87
CA LYS A 33 2.73 -3.45 -9.53
C LYS A 33 1.88 -4.49 -8.81
N TRP A 34 1.94 -4.53 -7.48
CA TRP A 34 1.09 -5.41 -6.68
C TRP A 34 -0.40 -5.09 -6.86
N MET A 35 -0.78 -3.80 -6.85
CA MET A 35 -2.16 -3.37 -7.09
C MET A 35 -2.65 -3.79 -8.48
N LEU A 36 -1.81 -3.65 -9.52
CA LEU A 36 -2.13 -4.15 -10.87
C LEU A 36 -2.33 -5.68 -10.88
N LYS A 37 -1.46 -6.44 -10.19
CA LYS A 37 -1.57 -7.91 -10.10
C LYS A 37 -2.87 -8.35 -9.41
N LYS A 38 -3.34 -7.60 -8.41
CA LYS A 38 -4.58 -7.87 -7.68
C LYS A 38 -5.82 -7.21 -8.31
N SER A 39 -5.70 -6.64 -9.52
CA SER A 39 -6.79 -5.92 -10.22
C SER A 39 -7.40 -4.75 -9.43
N LEU A 40 -6.63 -4.17 -8.50
CA LEU A 40 -7.00 -3.00 -7.71
C LEU A 40 -6.71 -1.70 -8.45
N ALA A 41 -5.95 -1.77 -9.54
CA ALA A 41 -5.61 -0.67 -10.43
C ALA A 41 -5.57 -1.17 -11.89
N PRO A 42 -5.76 -0.29 -12.89
CA PRO A 42 -6.26 1.09 -12.76
C PRO A 42 -7.74 1.08 -12.35
N TRP A 43 -8.16 2.11 -11.62
CA TRP A 43 -9.53 2.23 -11.15
C TRP A 43 -10.30 3.33 -11.90
N PRO A 44 -11.65 3.30 -11.91
CA PRO A 44 -12.46 4.35 -12.52
C PRO A 44 -12.18 5.72 -11.93
N LYS A 45 -12.54 6.78 -12.67
CA LYS A 45 -12.30 8.15 -12.23
C LYS A 45 -12.96 8.40 -10.87
N ARG A 46 -12.12 8.78 -9.89
CA ARG A 46 -12.50 9.08 -8.49
C ARG A 46 -13.01 7.88 -7.68
N ASP A 47 -12.72 6.66 -8.12
CA ASP A 47 -13.20 5.44 -7.48
C ASP A 47 -12.04 4.51 -7.07
N PRO A 48 -11.10 4.96 -6.22
CA PRO A 48 -9.99 4.11 -5.78
C PRO A 48 -10.47 2.99 -4.85
N PRO A 49 -9.77 1.85 -4.80
CA PRO A 49 -10.04 0.83 -3.80
C PRO A 49 -9.75 1.34 -2.38
N SER A 50 -10.51 0.86 -1.42
CA SER A 50 -10.24 1.08 0.00
C SER A 50 -9.26 0.04 0.51
N LEU A 51 -8.18 0.48 1.16
CA LEU A 51 -7.15 -0.40 1.72
C LEU A 51 -6.87 -0.01 3.16
N PHE A 52 -6.59 -0.99 4.01
CA PHE A 52 -6.21 -0.77 5.40
C PHE A 52 -4.81 -1.32 5.69
N LEU A 53 -3.96 -0.48 6.29
CA LEU A 53 -2.62 -0.87 6.77
C LEU A 53 -2.68 -1.11 8.28
N GLU A 54 -2.73 -2.38 8.67
CA GLU A 54 -2.73 -2.81 10.06
C GLU A 54 -1.29 -2.88 10.60
N PRO A 55 -0.94 -2.21 11.71
CA PRO A 55 0.35 -2.39 12.35
C PRO A 55 0.43 -3.76 13.04
N ILE A 56 1.37 -4.61 12.62
CA ILE A 56 1.59 -5.96 13.18
C ILE A 56 2.95 -6.12 13.86
N GLY A 57 3.74 -5.04 13.95
CA GLY A 57 5.02 -5.03 14.65
C GLY A 57 5.83 -3.77 14.40
N VAL A 58 7.08 -3.77 14.87
CA VAL A 58 7.98 -2.62 14.71
C VAL A 58 8.30 -2.43 13.22
N ARG A 59 7.76 -1.36 12.64
CA ARG A 59 7.91 -1.03 11.21
C ARG A 59 7.39 -2.14 10.27
N LYS A 60 6.50 -3.02 10.74
CA LYS A 60 5.86 -4.08 9.95
C LYS A 60 4.34 -3.87 9.96
N PHE A 61 3.76 -3.94 8.78
CA PHE A 61 2.33 -3.70 8.55
C PHE A 61 1.75 -4.79 7.67
N LYS A 62 0.49 -5.15 7.91
CA LYS A 62 -0.28 -6.02 7.03
C LYS A 62 -1.25 -5.17 6.21
N LEU A 63 -1.31 -5.40 4.91
CA LEU A 63 -2.23 -4.70 4.02
C LEU A 63 -3.48 -5.56 3.80
N HIS A 64 -4.63 -4.98 4.10
CA HIS A 64 -5.94 -5.58 3.89
C HIS A 64 -6.68 -4.82 2.78
N ILE A 65 -7.31 -5.56 1.87
CA ILE A 65 -8.24 -4.98 0.91
C ILE A 65 -9.58 -4.84 1.63
N LEU A 66 -10.12 -3.62 1.65
CA LEU A 66 -11.47 -3.41 2.16
C LEU A 66 -12.42 -3.56 0.99
N GLU A 67 -13.30 -4.56 1.06
CA GLU A 67 -14.43 -4.64 0.15
C GLU A 67 -15.35 -3.41 0.38
N PRO A 68 -15.95 -2.86 -0.68
CA PRO A 68 -16.84 -1.70 -0.59
C PRO A 68 -18.12 -2.00 0.20
#